data_AF-A0A953JSD1-F1
#
_entry.id   AF-A0A953JSD1-F1
#
_cell.length_a   1.000
_cell.length_b   1.000
_cell.length_c   1.000
_cell.angle_alpha   90.00
_cell.angle_beta   90.00
_cell.angle_gamma   90.00
#
_symmetry.space_group_name_H-M   'P 1'
#
loop_
_entity.id
_entity.type
_entity.pdbx_description
1 polymer ?
#
loop_
_entity_poly.entity_id
_entity_poly.type
_entity_poly.pdbx_seq_one_letter_code
_entity_poly.pdbx_strand_id
1 'polypeptide(L)'
;FMTIEEACQLVVQAGASEATGEVMVLDMGAPVAIVDLARRLIAESDRRISIQYTGLRPGEKLHEVLFGPDERPQPSEHPLISRVSVPPLNPEAIGLAHASRPVLVDLSVVDERSA
;
A
#
# COMPACT_ATOMS: atom_id res chain seq x y z
N PHE A 1 2.59 1.17 -11.23
CA PHE A 1 3.42 1.76 -10.14
C PHE A 1 2.67 2.97 -9.62
N MET A 2 2.74 3.26 -8.33
CA MET A 2 2.09 4.41 -7.70
C MET A 2 3.08 5.55 -7.57
N THR A 3 2.62 6.78 -7.77
CA THR A 3 3.36 7.99 -7.45
C THR A 3 3.26 8.30 -5.95
N ILE A 4 4.16 9.16 -5.46
CA ILE A 4 4.14 9.58 -4.04
C ILE A 4 2.87 10.37 -3.73
N GLU A 5 2.44 11.25 -4.64
CA GLU A 5 1.25 12.08 -4.45
C GLU A 5 -0.02 11.24 -4.35
N GLU A 6 -0.17 10.25 -5.24
CA GLU A 6 -1.26 9.28 -5.20
C GLU A 6 -1.32 8.51 -3.87
N ALA A 7 -0.17 8.05 -3.36
CA ALA A 7 -0.10 7.35 -2.09
C ALA A 7 -0.53 8.25 -0.92
N CYS A 8 -0.01 9.48 -0.86
CA CYS A 8 -0.36 10.45 0.16
C CYS A 8 -1.86 10.81 0.11
N GLN A 9 -2.41 11.02 -1.09
CA GLN A 9 -3.83 11.31 -1.25
C GLN A 9 -4.71 10.15 -0.81
N LEU A 10 -4.35 8.90 -1.13
CA LEU A 10 -5.07 7.72 -0.66
C LEU A 10 -5.12 7.67 0.87
N VAL A 11 -4.00 7.96 1.55
CA VAL A 11 -3.93 7.98 3.02
C VAL A 11 -4.84 9.06 3.60
N VAL A 12 -4.82 10.28 3.04
CA VAL A 12 -5.68 11.38 3.50
C VAL A 12 -7.17 11.04 3.29
N GLN A 13 -7.53 10.48 2.14
CA GLN A 13 -8.91 10.07 1.86
C GLN A 13 -9.36 8.93 2.79
N ALA A 14 -8.50 7.96 3.05
CA ALA A 14 -8.80 6.90 4.00
C ALA A 14 -8.98 7.43 5.42
N GLY A 15 -8.16 8.41 5.85
CA GLY A 15 -8.30 9.06 7.15
C GLY A 15 -9.55 9.92 7.29
N ALA A 16 -10.08 10.46 6.19
CA ALA A 16 -11.33 11.21 6.15
C ALA A 16 -12.58 10.32 5.99
N SER A 17 -12.42 9.02 5.73
CA SER A 17 -13.53 8.09 5.54
C SER A 17 -14.23 7.79 6.86
N GLU A 18 -15.56 7.96 6.90
CA GLU A 18 -16.38 7.64 8.08
C GLU A 18 -16.62 6.12 8.25
N ALA A 19 -16.39 5.33 7.18
CA ALA A 19 -16.56 3.88 7.20
C ALA A 19 -15.45 3.19 8.02
N THR A 20 -15.83 2.17 8.79
CA THR A 20 -14.91 1.34 9.59
C THR A 20 -14.84 -0.08 9.04
N GLY A 21 -13.70 -0.74 9.23
CA GLY A 21 -13.52 -2.12 8.77
C GLY A 21 -13.45 -2.23 7.24
N GLU A 22 -12.83 -1.24 6.58
CA GLU A 22 -12.60 -1.27 5.13
C GLU A 22 -11.14 -1.04 4.81
N VAL A 23 -10.68 -1.64 3.71
CA VAL A 23 -9.39 -1.36 3.09
C VAL A 23 -9.67 -0.63 1.77
N MET A 24 -9.00 0.51 1.58
CA MET A 24 -9.06 1.27 0.34
C MET A 24 -7.85 0.93 -0.53
N VAL A 25 -8.10 0.60 -1.78
CA VAL A 25 -7.09 0.17 -2.76
C VAL A 25 -7.17 1.09 -3.96
N LEU A 26 -6.05 1.74 -4.27
CA LEU A 26 -5.93 2.58 -5.46
C LEU A 26 -5.71 1.71 -6.70
N ASP A 27 -6.36 2.09 -7.81
CA ASP A 27 -6.12 1.53 -9.13
C ASP A 27 -4.69 1.86 -9.57
N MET A 28 -3.89 0.82 -9.77
CA MET A 28 -2.48 0.92 -10.16
C MET A 28 -2.26 0.99 -11.67
N GLY A 29 -3.35 0.98 -12.44
CA GLY A 29 -3.35 0.92 -13.90
C GLY A 29 -2.76 -0.39 -14.42
N ALA A 30 -2.19 -0.32 -15.63
CA ALA A 30 -1.56 -1.48 -16.25
C ALA A 30 -0.22 -1.82 -15.55
N PRO A 31 0.06 -3.11 -15.31
CA PRO A 31 1.35 -3.52 -14.79
C PRO A 31 2.48 -3.15 -15.76
N VAL A 32 3.61 -2.71 -15.22
CA VAL A 32 4.77 -2.28 -16.00
C VAL A 32 5.93 -3.23 -15.73
N ALA A 33 6.57 -3.74 -16.79
CA ALA A 33 7.74 -4.59 -16.65
C ALA A 33 8.95 -3.78 -16.18
N ILE A 34 9.69 -4.30 -15.20
CA ILE A 34 10.88 -3.64 -14.64
C ILE A 34 11.93 -3.35 -15.71
N VAL A 35 12.09 -4.25 -16.68
CA VAL A 35 13.05 -4.06 -17.79
C VAL A 35 12.71 -2.85 -18.66
N ASP A 36 11.42 -2.59 -18.89
CA ASP A 36 10.98 -1.47 -19.72
C ASP A 36 11.08 -0.15 -18.96
N LEU A 37 10.78 -0.17 -17.66
CA LEU A 37 11.06 0.96 -16.78
C LEU A 37 12.56 1.31 -16.77
N ALA A 38 13.43 0.33 -16.63
CA ALA A 38 14.88 0.54 -16.65
C ALA A 38 15.35 1.13 -18.00
N ARG A 39 14.87 0.58 -19.12
CA ARG A 39 15.18 1.11 -20.46
C ARG A 39 14.74 2.57 -20.63
N ARG A 40 13.54 2.92 -20.13
CA ARG A 40 13.04 4.29 -20.16
C ARG A 40 13.93 5.22 -19.34
N LEU A 41 14.28 4.84 -18.11
CA LEU A 41 15.17 5.65 -17.26
C LEU A 41 16.56 5.85 -17.89
N ILE A 42 17.10 4.85 -18.57
CA ILE A 42 18.38 4.96 -19.29
C ILE A 42 18.24 5.96 -20.46
N ALA A 43 17.16 5.87 -21.24
CA ALA A 43 16.91 6.77 -22.36
C ALA A 43 16.80 8.24 -21.93
N GLU A 44 16.14 8.52 -20.79
CA GLU A 44 16.03 9.87 -20.22
C GLU A 44 17.33 10.39 -19.60
N SER A 45 18.31 9.50 -19.34
CA SER A 45 19.55 9.87 -18.65
C SER A 45 20.66 10.37 -19.57
N ASP A 46 20.50 10.26 -20.90
CA ASP A 46 21.53 10.53 -21.93
C ASP A 46 22.87 9.80 -21.68
N ARG A 47 22.86 8.71 -20.91
CA ARG A 47 24.05 7.94 -20.53
C ARG A 47 23.99 6.53 -21.11
N ARG A 48 25.15 6.00 -21.47
CA ARG A 48 25.30 4.57 -21.79
C ARG A 48 25.43 3.77 -20.51
N ILE A 49 24.35 3.06 -20.16
CA ILE A 49 24.25 2.22 -18.97
C ILE A 49 23.90 0.79 -19.43
N SER A 50 24.61 -0.21 -18.93
CA SER A 50 24.31 -1.62 -19.20
C SER A 50 23.27 -2.16 -18.23
N ILE A 51 22.39 -3.05 -18.70
CA ILE A 51 21.43 -3.78 -17.86
C ILE A 51 22.03 -5.14 -17.53
N GLN A 52 22.17 -5.44 -16.23
CA GLN A 52 22.57 -6.76 -15.73
C GLN A 52 21.37 -7.41 -15.04
N TYR A 53 21.02 -8.63 -15.45
CA TYR A 53 19.96 -9.41 -14.82
C TYR A 53 20.53 -10.23 -13.68
N THR A 54 20.10 -9.96 -12.45
CA THR A 54 20.56 -10.68 -11.24
C THR A 54 19.66 -11.85 -10.85
N GLY A 55 18.53 -12.04 -11.55
CA GLY A 55 17.50 -12.99 -11.14
C GLY A 55 16.67 -12.50 -9.95
N LEU A 56 15.71 -13.33 -9.52
CA LEU A 56 14.87 -13.08 -8.36
C LEU A 56 15.63 -13.41 -7.07
N ARG A 57 15.46 -12.57 -6.06
CA ARG A 57 15.93 -12.85 -4.70
C ARG A 57 14.94 -13.79 -3.99
N PRO A 58 15.40 -14.57 -2.99
CA PRO A 58 14.50 -15.42 -2.21
C PRO A 58 13.34 -14.61 -1.62
N GLY A 59 12.11 -15.04 -1.87
CA GLY A 59 10.88 -14.38 -1.40
C GLY A 59 10.33 -13.28 -2.31
N GLU A 60 11.02 -12.90 -3.39
CA GLU A 60 10.46 -11.94 -4.36
C GLU A 60 9.35 -12.57 -5.21
N LYS A 61 8.30 -11.78 -5.46
CA LYS A 61 7.20 -12.14 -6.36
C LYS A 61 7.50 -11.61 -7.77
N LEU A 62 7.06 -12.36 -8.79
CA LEU A 62 7.16 -11.91 -10.19
C LEU A 62 6.07 -10.88 -10.54
N HIS A 63 4.92 -10.97 -9.87
CA HIS A 63 3.77 -10.11 -10.10
C HIS A 63 3.10 -9.75 -8.77
N GLU A 64 2.58 -8.53 -8.70
CA GLU A 64 1.73 -8.11 -7.60
C GLU A 64 0.26 -8.38 -7.88
N VAL A 65 -0.49 -8.51 -6.79
CA VAL A 65 -1.94 -8.76 -6.81
C VAL A 65 -2.56 -7.79 -5.83
N LEU A 66 -3.55 -7.02 -6.28
CA LEU A 66 -4.22 -6.03 -5.45
C LEU A 66 -5.32 -6.63 -4.57
N PHE A 67 -5.96 -7.70 -5.03
CA PHE A 67 -7.07 -8.35 -4.34
C PHE A 67 -6.83 -9.85 -4.25
N GLY A 68 -6.97 -10.40 -3.04
CA GLY A 68 -6.99 -11.83 -2.81
C GLY A 68 -8.20 -12.52 -3.45
N PRO A 69 -8.19 -13.86 -3.57
CA PRO A 69 -9.27 -14.63 -4.21
C PRO A 69 -10.66 -14.43 -3.59
N ASP A 70 -10.70 -14.17 -2.28
CA ASP A 70 -11.94 -14.02 -1.50
C ASP A 70 -12.32 -12.55 -1.27
N GLU A 71 -11.49 -11.62 -1.71
CA GLU A 71 -11.73 -10.18 -1.57
C GLU A 71 -12.63 -9.68 -2.71
N ARG A 72 -13.72 -9.00 -2.34
CA ARG A 72 -14.69 -8.46 -3.30
C ARG A 72 -14.60 -6.93 -3.30
N PRO A 73 -13.86 -6.33 -4.26
CA PRO A 73 -13.78 -4.88 -4.37
C PRO A 73 -15.14 -4.29 -4.73
N GLN A 74 -15.46 -3.19 -4.07
CA GLN A 74 -16.64 -2.37 -4.29
C GLN A 74 -16.20 -0.96 -4.73
N PRO A 75 -17.01 -0.25 -5.53
CA PRO A 75 -16.71 1.13 -5.89
C PRO A 75 -16.67 2.03 -4.66
N SER A 76 -15.75 2.99 -4.65
CA SER A 76 -15.80 4.13 -3.72
C SER A 76 -16.37 5.38 -4.42
N GLU A 77 -16.43 6.50 -3.71
CA GLU A 77 -16.80 7.80 -4.29
C GLU A 77 -15.78 8.29 -5.32
N HIS A 78 -14.51 7.88 -5.16
CA HIS A 78 -13.46 8.23 -6.10
C HIS A 78 -13.30 7.11 -7.15
N PRO A 79 -13.31 7.42 -8.45
CA PRO A 79 -13.36 6.41 -9.51
C PRO A 79 -12.14 5.50 -9.57
N LEU A 80 -10.99 5.98 -9.09
CA LEU A 80 -9.74 5.20 -9.05
C LEU A 80 -9.55 4.43 -7.74
N ILE A 81 -10.47 4.51 -6.79
CA ILE A 81 -10.32 3.84 -5.50
C ILE A 81 -11.43 2.83 -5.32
N SER A 82 -11.04 1.61 -5.01
CA SER A 82 -11.93 0.53 -4.61
C SER A 82 -11.89 0.36 -3.09
N ARG A 83 -12.99 -0.13 -2.52
CA ARG A 83 -13.13 -0.51 -1.12
C ARG A 83 -13.30 -2.01 -0.99
N VAL A 84 -12.70 -2.61 0.02
CA VAL A 84 -12.92 -4.01 0.39
C VAL A 84 -13.32 -4.06 1.85
N SER A 85 -14.45 -4.70 2.15
CA SER A 85 -14.87 -4.90 3.54
C SER A 85 -13.99 -5.95 4.20
N VAL A 86 -13.49 -5.64 5.40
CA VAL A 86 -12.70 -6.51 6.24
C VAL A 86 -13.55 -6.97 7.43
N PRO A 87 -13.94 -8.26 7.48
CA PRO A 87 -14.70 -8.77 8.60
C PRO A 87 -13.91 -8.63 9.92
N PRO A 88 -14.57 -8.24 11.02
CA PRO A 88 -13.90 -8.17 12.31
C PRO A 88 -13.46 -9.57 12.76
N LEU A 89 -12.26 -9.67 13.31
CA LEU A 89 -11.75 -10.90 13.92
C LEU A 89 -12.06 -10.89 15.42
N ASN A 90 -12.61 -12.00 15.94
CA ASN A 90 -12.78 -12.18 17.38
C ASN A 90 -11.40 -12.43 18.04
N PRO A 91 -10.93 -11.57 18.97
CA PRO A 91 -9.64 -11.73 19.63
C PRO A 91 -9.46 -13.07 20.34
N GLU A 92 -10.53 -13.64 20.91
CA GLU A 92 -10.48 -14.94 21.58
C GLU A 92 -10.21 -16.08 20.60
N ALA A 93 -10.79 -16.01 19.40
CA ALA A 93 -10.64 -17.03 18.37
C ALA A 93 -9.21 -17.10 17.80
N ILE A 94 -8.42 -16.04 17.97
CA ILE A 94 -7.03 -15.94 17.50
C ILE A 94 -6.01 -15.95 18.65
N GLY A 95 -6.43 -16.33 19.87
CA GLY A 95 -5.54 -16.49 21.01
C GLY A 95 -4.99 -15.19 21.61
N LEU A 96 -5.60 -14.04 21.29
CA LEU A 96 -5.19 -12.70 21.78
C LEU A 96 -5.89 -12.26 23.06
N ALA A 97 -6.63 -13.15 23.73
CA ALA A 97 -7.48 -12.88 24.89
C ALA A 97 -6.76 -12.24 26.12
N HIS A 98 -5.43 -12.08 26.10
CA HIS A 98 -4.63 -11.56 27.21
C HIS A 98 -3.73 -10.35 26.87
N ALA A 99 -3.91 -9.68 25.73
CA ALA A 99 -3.17 -8.44 25.43
C ALA A 99 -3.76 -7.22 26.16
N SER A 100 -3.84 -7.29 27.49
CA SER A 100 -4.36 -6.22 28.36
C SER A 100 -3.31 -5.14 28.62
N ARG A 101 -2.85 -4.41 27.60
CA ARG A 101 -2.36 -3.04 27.78
C ARG A 101 -2.72 -2.22 26.55
N PRO A 102 -3.63 -1.24 26.65
CA PRO A 102 -3.77 -0.27 25.58
C PRO A 102 -2.44 0.49 25.47
N VAL A 103 -1.73 0.31 24.36
CA VAL A 103 -0.68 1.26 23.97
C VAL A 103 -1.44 2.47 23.42
N LEU A 104 -1.88 3.34 24.34
CA LEU A 104 -2.26 4.69 23.98
C LEU A 104 -0.98 5.38 23.50
N VAL A 105 -0.88 5.59 22.19
CA VAL A 105 0.10 6.53 21.64
C VAL A 105 -0.35 7.91 22.10
N ASP A 106 0.35 8.46 23.09
CA ASP A 106 0.10 9.80 23.59
C ASP A 106 0.60 10.82 22.54
N LEU A 107 -0.34 11.32 21.73
CA LEU A 107 -0.09 12.34 20.70
C LEU A 107 0.21 13.73 21.30
N SER A 108 0.21 13.89 22.62
CA SER A 108 0.60 15.16 23.27
C SER A 108 2.11 15.36 23.36
N VAL A 109 2.91 14.33 23.06
CA VAL A 109 4.38 14.44 22.99
C VAL A 109 4.82 14.72 21.56
N VAL A 110 4.44 15.88 21.03
CA VAL A 110 5.18 16.50 19.91
C VAL A 110 6.34 17.24 20.56
N ASP A 111 7.54 16.69 20.46
CA ASP A 111 8.75 17.34 20.96
C ASP A 111 9.01 18.62 20.14
N GLU A 112 8.66 19.78 20.69
CA GLU A 112 8.92 21.10 20.11
C GLU A 112 10.42 21.47 20.12
N ARG A 113 11.33 20.54 20.45
CA ARG A 113 12.78 20.80 20.45
C ARG A 113 13.50 20.10 19.31
N SER A 114 13.23 20.52 18.08
CA SER A 114 14.20 20.47 16.99
C SER A 114 13.84 21.50 15.92
N ALA A 115 14.07 22.76 16.27
CA ALA A 115 14.30 23.86 15.34
C ALA A 115 15.69 24.44 15.63
#